data_AF-A0A942FNH6-F1
#
_entry.id   AF-A0A942FNH6-F1
#
_cell.length_a   1.000
_cell.length_b   1.000
_cell.length_c   1.000
_cell.angle_alpha   90.00
_cell.angle_beta   90.00
_cell.angle_gamma   90.00
#
_symmetry.space_group_name_H-M   'P 1'
#
loop_
_entity.id
_entity.type
_entity.pdbx_description
1 polymer ?
#
loop_
_entity_poly.entity_id
_entity_poly.type
_entity_poly.pdbx_seq_one_letter_code
_entity_poly.pdbx_strand_id
1 'polypeptide(L)'
;MGQRKTNDQEILRLLKEGRNQKEIAQHFGVSPVAIHKRLKRLTPPPEMSNFNSLTQKEKKFCIAVAEGKTQTQAVLQSYDVTSRESAKVMGSQLMAKPEIQMSVTELMDYCGVNKMYRIKRLKDIIDSPDLGIAHKGLDMSFRLDGSFAAEKHLHAVLPIEEMLTRAHRGLFSNDDDNEKELTVSDSAVG
;
A
#
# COMPACT_ATOMS: atom_id res chain seq x y z
N MET A 1 5.10 27.09 44.80
CA MET A 1 4.72 26.66 43.43
C MET A 1 4.20 27.88 42.68
N GLY A 2 4.91 28.37 41.65
CA GLY A 2 4.48 29.55 40.92
C GLY A 2 3.18 29.31 40.15
N GLN A 3 2.15 30.12 40.42
CA GLN A 3 0.88 30.06 39.69
C GLN A 3 1.12 30.27 38.20
N ARG A 4 0.60 29.35 37.37
CA ARG A 4 0.70 29.44 35.91
C ARG A 4 -0.25 30.52 35.42
N LYS A 5 0.26 31.52 34.69
CA LYS A 5 -0.55 32.59 34.07
C LYS A 5 -1.41 32.13 32.88
N THR A 6 -1.35 30.84 32.51
CA THR A 6 -2.01 30.28 31.32
C THR A 6 -2.86 29.09 31.69
N ASN A 7 -4.13 29.08 31.23
CA ASN A 7 -5.05 27.95 31.37
C ASN A 7 -5.03 27.10 30.08
N ASP A 8 -4.74 25.81 30.24
CA ASP A 8 -4.57 24.87 29.13
C ASP A 8 -5.87 24.58 28.38
N GLN A 9 -6.99 24.49 29.11
CA GLN A 9 -8.31 24.23 28.52
C GLN A 9 -8.77 25.38 27.62
N GLU A 10 -8.51 26.61 28.07
CA GLU A 10 -8.89 27.82 27.34
C GLU A 10 -8.00 28.06 26.12
N ILE A 11 -6.70 27.72 26.19
CA ILE A 11 -5.81 27.72 25.01
C ILE A 11 -6.33 26.75 23.93
N LEU A 12 -6.75 25.54 24.32
CA LEU A 12 -7.29 24.56 23.39
C LEU A 12 -8.63 24.99 22.79
N ARG A 13 -9.48 25.70 23.57
CA ARG A 13 -10.73 26.28 23.08
C ARG A 13 -10.48 27.34 22.01
N LEU A 14 -9.61 28.30 22.30
CA LEU A 14 -9.25 29.38 21.34
C LEU A 14 -8.58 28.84 20.07
N LEU A 15 -7.82 27.73 20.18
CA LEU A 15 -7.25 27.04 19.02
C LEU A 15 -8.34 26.39 18.15
N LYS A 16 -9.35 25.75 18.76
CA LYS A 16 -10.50 25.18 18.03
C LYS A 16 -11.37 26.25 17.36
N GLU A 17 -11.46 27.43 17.96
CA GLU A 17 -12.11 28.61 17.38
C GLU A 17 -11.31 29.21 16.19
N GLY A 18 -10.12 28.69 15.88
CA GLY A 18 -9.31 29.10 14.73
C GLY A 18 -8.44 30.34 14.99
N ARG A 19 -8.29 30.78 16.24
CA ARG A 19 -7.48 31.96 16.58
C ARG A 19 -5.99 31.71 16.40
N ASN A 20 -5.27 32.74 15.97
CA ASN A 20 -3.84 32.65 15.74
C ASN A 20 -3.06 32.69 17.08
N GLN A 21 -1.88 32.07 17.14
CA GLN A 21 -1.04 31.99 18.34
C GLN A 21 -0.73 33.38 18.95
N LYS A 22 -0.65 34.42 18.10
CA LYS A 22 -0.46 35.82 18.53
C LYS A 22 -1.67 36.37 19.29
N GLU A 23 -2.88 36.05 18.85
CA GLU A 23 -4.13 36.51 19.47
C GLU A 23 -4.38 35.79 20.80
N ILE A 24 -4.06 34.50 20.85
CA ILE A 24 -4.08 33.70 22.09
C ILE A 24 -3.08 34.29 23.09
N ALA A 25 -1.88 34.67 22.65
CA ALA A 25 -0.88 35.29 23.50
C ALA A 25 -1.33 36.65 24.06
N GLN A 26 -1.99 37.48 23.25
CA GLN A 26 -2.59 38.74 23.68
C GLN A 26 -3.71 38.53 24.71
N HIS A 27 -4.58 37.53 24.51
CA HIS A 27 -5.67 37.20 25.43
C HIS A 27 -5.16 36.85 26.85
N PHE A 28 -4.04 36.14 26.95
CA PHE A 28 -3.42 35.77 28.23
C PHE A 28 -2.36 36.77 28.74
N GLY A 29 -2.05 37.83 27.98
CA GLY A 29 -0.99 38.78 28.32
C GLY A 29 0.41 38.13 28.43
N VAL A 30 0.68 37.09 27.63
CA VAL A 30 1.96 36.36 27.63
C VAL A 30 2.67 36.48 26.30
N SER A 31 3.96 36.13 26.25
CA SER A 31 4.72 36.09 25.00
C SER A 31 4.16 34.99 24.07
N PRO A 32 4.10 35.22 22.73
CA PRO A 32 3.77 34.20 21.74
C PRO A 32 4.62 32.92 21.87
N VAL A 33 5.89 33.05 22.28
CA VAL A 33 6.80 31.92 22.50
C VAL A 33 6.32 31.04 23.67
N ALA A 34 5.71 31.62 24.70
CA ALA A 34 5.16 30.88 25.82
C ALA A 34 3.96 30.03 25.40
N ILE A 35 3.05 30.61 24.59
CA ILE A 35 1.91 29.88 23.99
C ILE A 35 2.40 28.79 23.04
N HIS A 36 3.39 29.06 22.18
CA HIS A 36 3.96 28.04 21.28
C HIS A 36 4.53 26.83 22.04
N LYS A 37 5.38 27.09 23.07
CA LYS A 37 5.92 26.03 23.93
C LYS A 37 4.81 25.26 24.66
N ARG A 38 3.71 25.93 25.01
CA ARG A 38 2.57 25.32 25.70
C ARG A 38 1.73 24.47 24.77
N LEU A 39 1.41 24.97 23.57
CA LEU A 39 0.74 24.23 22.51
C LEU A 39 1.52 22.97 22.12
N LYS A 40 2.85 23.06 22.00
CA LYS A 40 3.69 21.87 21.73
C LYS A 40 3.60 20.80 22.82
N ARG A 41 3.23 21.16 24.05
CA ARG A 41 3.02 20.22 25.17
C ARG A 41 1.57 19.73 25.27
N LEU A 42 0.60 20.56 24.88
CA LEU A 42 -0.84 20.25 24.97
C LEU A 42 -1.36 19.47 23.76
N THR A 43 -0.79 19.71 22.59
CA THR A 43 -0.93 18.88 21.40
C THR A 43 0.38 18.11 21.23
N PRO A 44 0.57 16.99 21.94
CA PRO A 44 1.68 16.10 21.63
C PRO A 44 1.54 15.70 20.15
N PRO A 45 2.66 15.53 19.42
CA PRO A 45 2.59 14.92 18.10
C PRO A 45 1.83 13.60 18.21
N PRO A 46 0.99 13.24 17.23
CA PRO A 46 0.25 11.98 17.27
C PRO A 46 1.24 10.87 17.57
N GLU A 47 0.98 10.10 18.63
CA GLU A 47 1.88 9.03 19.02
C GLU A 47 1.91 8.01 17.87
N MET A 48 3.07 7.89 17.22
CA MET A 48 3.31 6.86 16.22
C MET A 48 3.61 5.55 16.97
N SER A 49 2.56 4.94 17.50
CA SER A 49 2.64 3.79 18.41
C SER A 49 3.34 2.62 17.75
N ASN A 50 3.07 2.36 16.47
CA ASN A 50 3.72 1.29 15.71
C ASN A 50 5.14 1.67 15.30
N PHE A 51 5.38 2.92 14.87
CA PHE A 51 6.74 3.34 14.51
C PHE A 51 7.71 3.27 15.69
N ASN A 52 7.26 3.57 16.91
CA ASN A 52 8.13 3.61 18.09
C ASN A 52 8.55 2.22 18.59
N SER A 53 7.74 1.18 18.38
CA SER A 53 8.04 -0.19 18.80
C SER A 53 9.11 -0.86 17.91
N LEU A 54 9.33 -0.37 16.69
CA LEU A 54 10.26 -0.95 15.73
C LEU A 54 11.74 -0.84 16.14
N THR A 55 12.54 -1.76 15.60
CA THR A 55 14.01 -1.73 15.73
C THR A 55 14.61 -0.51 14.99
N GLN A 56 15.82 -0.10 15.36
CA GLN A 56 16.48 1.06 14.72
C GLN A 56 16.72 0.86 13.21
N LYS A 57 16.99 -0.37 12.76
CA LYS A 57 17.16 -0.67 11.33
C LYS A 57 15.82 -0.57 10.60
N GLU A 58 14.75 -1.08 11.18
CA GLU A 58 13.39 -0.98 10.62
C GLU A 58 12.90 0.48 10.58
N LYS A 59 13.18 1.27 11.61
CA LYS A 59 12.86 2.72 11.62
C LYS A 59 13.53 3.45 10.46
N LYS A 60 14.83 3.22 10.25
CA LYS A 60 15.57 3.80 9.12
C LYS A 60 14.98 3.35 7.77
N PHE A 61 14.58 2.08 7.66
CA PHE A 61 13.91 1.56 6.48
C PHE A 61 12.58 2.28 6.22
N CYS A 62 11.71 2.39 7.23
CA CYS A 62 10.42 3.08 7.11
C CYS A 62 10.57 4.55 6.71
N ILE A 63 11.55 5.27 7.29
CA ILE A 63 11.85 6.66 6.92
C ILE A 63 12.27 6.73 5.45
N ALA A 64 13.21 5.89 5.01
CA ALA A 64 13.68 5.87 3.62
C ALA A 64 12.54 5.58 2.62
N VAL A 65 11.62 4.68 2.98
CA VAL A 65 10.43 4.40 2.16
C VAL A 65 9.49 5.60 2.12
N ALA A 66 9.24 6.26 3.27
CA ALA A 66 8.39 7.45 3.34
C ALA A 66 8.97 8.64 2.55
N GLU A 67 10.29 8.75 2.42
CA GLU A 67 10.99 9.71 1.55
C GLU A 67 10.81 9.43 0.05
N GLY A 68 10.24 8.28 -0.32
CA GLY A 68 10.00 7.89 -1.71
C GLY A 68 11.12 7.05 -2.35
N LYS A 69 12.07 6.52 -1.56
CA LYS A 69 13.09 5.60 -2.07
C LYS A 69 12.47 4.24 -2.38
N THR A 70 13.03 3.55 -3.36
CA THR A 70 12.62 2.17 -3.67
C THR A 70 12.93 1.24 -2.50
N GLN A 71 12.16 0.15 -2.35
CA GLN A 71 12.36 -0.83 -1.26
C GLN A 71 13.81 -1.34 -1.22
N THR A 72 14.39 -1.64 -2.39
CA THR A 72 15.78 -2.08 -2.51
C THR A 72 16.77 -1.02 -2.03
N GLN A 73 16.56 0.25 -2.39
CA GLN A 73 17.42 1.36 -1.94
C GLN A 73 17.28 1.63 -0.44
N ALA A 74 16.06 1.51 0.10
CA ALA A 74 15.81 1.65 1.52
C ALA A 74 16.58 0.59 2.32
N VAL A 75 16.55 -0.68 1.89
CA VAL A 75 17.32 -1.76 2.52
C VAL A 75 18.82 -1.52 2.43
N LEU A 76 19.33 -1.09 1.27
CA LEU A 76 20.76 -0.77 1.09
C LEU A 76 21.25 0.32 2.05
N GLN A 77 20.37 1.20 2.52
CA GLN A 77 20.71 2.28 3.44
C GLN A 77 20.53 1.89 4.92
N SER A 78 19.60 0.99 5.23
CA SER A 78 19.27 0.62 6.61
C SER A 78 19.90 -0.69 7.09
N TYR A 79 20.22 -1.60 6.16
CA TYR A 79 20.80 -2.91 6.44
C TYR A 79 22.11 -3.11 5.70
N ASP A 80 22.99 -3.88 6.34
CA ASP A 80 24.28 -4.27 5.80
C ASP A 80 24.09 -5.44 4.83
N VAL A 81 23.79 -5.12 3.57
CA VAL A 81 23.60 -6.10 2.49
C VAL A 81 24.70 -5.97 1.45
N THR A 82 25.29 -7.08 1.04
CA THR A 82 26.41 -7.12 0.12
C THR A 82 25.98 -7.10 -1.35
N SER A 83 24.79 -7.63 -1.66
CA SER A 83 24.28 -7.74 -3.03
C SER A 83 22.94 -7.03 -3.20
N ARG A 84 22.72 -6.49 -4.41
CA ARG A 84 21.46 -5.84 -4.78
C ARG A 84 20.28 -6.82 -4.83
N GLU A 85 20.53 -8.06 -5.23
CA GLU A 85 19.48 -9.10 -5.30
C GLU A 85 19.01 -9.48 -3.88
N SER A 86 19.93 -9.64 -2.93
CA SER A 86 19.58 -9.86 -1.53
C SER A 86 18.76 -8.68 -0.97
N ALA A 87 19.14 -7.45 -1.31
CA ALA A 87 18.40 -6.25 -0.90
C ALA A 87 16.97 -6.21 -1.46
N LYS A 88 16.77 -6.68 -2.70
CA LYS A 88 15.45 -6.75 -3.34
C LYS A 88 14.54 -7.74 -2.64
N VAL A 89 15.03 -8.96 -2.37
CA VAL A 89 14.27 -10.00 -1.65
C VAL A 89 13.93 -9.52 -0.24
N MET A 90 14.92 -8.98 0.49
CA MET A 90 14.73 -8.48 1.84
C MET A 90 13.73 -7.30 1.87
N GLY A 91 13.79 -6.38 0.91
CA GLY A 91 12.86 -5.26 0.82
C GLY A 91 11.41 -5.72 0.64
N SER A 92 11.19 -6.72 -0.22
CA SER A 92 9.87 -7.31 -0.41
C SER A 92 9.37 -8.03 0.86
N GLN A 93 10.24 -8.73 1.58
CA GLN A 93 9.89 -9.42 2.82
C GLN A 93 9.54 -8.43 3.95
N LEU A 94 10.32 -7.35 4.10
CA LEU A 94 10.05 -6.31 5.10
C LEU A 94 8.73 -5.59 4.84
N MET A 95 8.44 -5.27 3.57
CA MET A 95 7.16 -4.65 3.20
C MET A 95 5.96 -5.58 3.32
N ALA A 96 6.17 -6.91 3.35
CA ALA A 96 5.09 -7.85 3.61
C ALA A 96 4.68 -7.89 5.10
N LYS A 97 5.53 -7.40 6.01
CA LYS A 97 5.20 -7.35 7.44
C LYS A 97 4.15 -6.25 7.71
N PRO A 98 3.03 -6.56 8.40
CA PRO A 98 1.98 -5.58 8.66
C PRO A 98 2.46 -4.43 9.55
N GLU A 99 3.33 -4.70 10.53
CA GLU A 99 3.88 -3.69 11.45
C GLU A 99 4.65 -2.58 10.71
N ILE A 100 5.41 -2.97 9.69
CA ILE A 100 6.18 -2.03 8.85
C ILE A 100 5.23 -1.21 7.98
N GLN A 101 4.21 -1.83 7.37
CA GLN A 101 3.22 -1.12 6.56
C GLN A 101 2.43 -0.09 7.38
N MET A 102 2.02 -0.47 8.59
CA MET A 102 1.33 0.44 9.52
C MET A 102 2.24 1.61 9.90
N SER A 103 3.51 1.34 10.23
CA SER A 103 4.49 2.37 10.58
C SER A 103 4.77 3.33 9.42
N VAL A 104 4.87 2.84 8.18
CA VAL A 104 4.99 3.71 7.00
C VAL A 104 3.74 4.56 6.83
N THR A 105 2.55 3.99 7.05
CA THR A 105 1.28 4.74 6.97
C THR A 105 1.21 5.83 8.03
N GLU A 106 1.59 5.54 9.28
CA GLU A 106 1.68 6.52 10.37
C GLU A 106 2.65 7.66 10.03
N LEU A 107 3.81 7.35 9.45
CA LEU A 107 4.76 8.36 8.99
C LEU A 107 4.17 9.25 7.89
N MET A 108 3.48 8.65 6.92
CA MET A 108 2.81 9.41 5.85
C MET A 108 1.71 10.32 6.41
N ASP A 109 0.95 9.83 7.38
CA ASP A 109 -0.09 10.60 8.06
C ASP A 109 0.50 11.75 8.88
N TYR A 110 1.63 11.51 9.57
CA TYR A 110 2.39 12.55 10.28
C TYR A 110 2.88 13.66 9.33
N CYS A 111 3.36 13.29 8.14
CA CYS A 111 3.75 14.25 7.11
C CYS A 111 2.56 14.91 6.39
N GLY A 112 1.32 14.51 6.70
CA GLY A 112 0.10 15.04 6.07
C GLY A 112 -0.18 14.50 4.67
N VAL A 113 0.56 13.49 4.21
CA VAL A 113 0.40 12.82 2.90
C VAL A 113 -0.45 11.55 3.05
N ASN A 114 -1.53 11.67 3.81
CA ASN A 114 -2.44 10.57 4.06
C ASN A 114 -3.18 10.13 2.78
N LYS A 115 -3.90 9.01 2.85
CA LYS A 115 -4.65 8.48 1.70
C LYS A 115 -5.67 9.51 1.16
N MET A 116 -6.33 10.25 2.07
CA MET A 116 -7.31 11.28 1.70
C MET A 116 -6.68 12.46 0.96
N TYR A 117 -5.52 12.93 1.41
CA TYR A 117 -4.76 13.98 0.74
C TYR A 117 -4.40 13.57 -0.68
N ARG A 118 -3.92 12.33 -0.87
CA ARG A 118 -3.59 11.79 -2.19
C ARG A 118 -4.80 11.72 -3.12
N ILE A 119 -5.96 11.27 -2.62
CA ILE A 119 -7.22 11.25 -3.38
C ILE A 119 -7.64 12.66 -3.78
N LYS A 120 -7.59 13.61 -2.84
CA LYS A 120 -7.91 15.01 -3.12
C LYS A 120 -6.99 15.59 -4.20
N ARG A 121 -5.68 15.35 -4.08
CA ARG A 121 -4.71 15.81 -5.09
C ARG A 121 -4.92 15.16 -6.44
N LEU A 122 -5.29 13.87 -6.47
CA LEU A 122 -5.64 13.19 -7.72
C LEU A 122 -6.87 13.83 -8.37
N LYS A 123 -7.90 14.16 -7.60
CA LYS A 123 -9.05 14.91 -8.09
C LYS A 123 -8.63 16.26 -8.67
N ASP A 124 -7.84 17.04 -7.94
CA ASP A 124 -7.36 18.35 -8.41
C ASP A 124 -6.57 18.23 -9.74
N ILE A 125 -5.84 17.13 -9.93
CA ILE A 125 -5.10 16.84 -11.18
C ILE A 125 -6.05 16.49 -12.33
N ILE A 126 -7.10 15.71 -12.06
CA ILE A 126 -8.10 15.33 -13.08
C ILE A 126 -8.90 16.56 -13.52
N ASP A 127 -9.24 17.44 -12.57
CA ASP A 127 -9.98 18.69 -12.82
C ASP A 127 -9.09 19.81 -13.39
N SER A 128 -7.81 19.52 -13.70
CA SER A 128 -6.86 20.46 -14.30
C SER A 128 -7.31 20.88 -15.71
N PRO A 129 -7.16 22.18 -16.08
CA PRO A 129 -7.49 22.65 -17.43
C PRO A 129 -6.55 22.10 -18.52
N ASP A 130 -5.32 21.74 -18.15
CA ASP A 130 -4.38 21.10 -19.07
C ASP A 130 -4.74 19.62 -19.28
N LEU A 131 -5.20 19.31 -20.48
CA LEU A 131 -5.59 17.96 -20.92
C LEU A 131 -4.46 16.93 -20.78
N GLY A 132 -3.19 17.34 -20.93
CA GLY A 132 -2.05 16.44 -20.78
C GLY A 132 -1.85 15.98 -19.33
N ILE A 133 -2.10 16.88 -18.38
CA ILE A 133 -2.05 16.58 -16.93
C ILE A 133 -3.30 15.79 -16.52
N ALA A 134 -4.48 16.21 -16.99
CA ALA A 134 -5.74 15.52 -16.71
C ALA A 134 -5.72 14.08 -17.21
N HIS A 135 -5.19 13.84 -18.43
CA HIS A 135 -5.01 12.49 -18.99
C HIS A 135 -4.13 11.60 -18.09
N LYS A 136 -3.03 12.13 -17.54
CA LYS A 136 -2.18 11.39 -16.59
C LYS A 136 -2.93 11.09 -15.28
N GLY A 137 -3.73 12.03 -14.79
CA GLY A 137 -4.61 11.83 -13.64
C GLY A 137 -5.58 10.68 -13.87
N LEU A 138 -6.24 10.65 -15.02
CA LEU A 138 -7.17 9.60 -15.41
C LEU A 138 -6.47 8.24 -15.55
N ASP A 139 -5.30 8.17 -16.23
CA ASP A 139 -4.50 6.94 -16.33
C ASP A 139 -4.14 6.37 -14.94
N MET A 140 -3.68 7.23 -14.03
CA MET A 140 -3.39 6.81 -12.65
C MET A 140 -4.65 6.30 -11.93
N SER A 141 -5.81 6.92 -12.16
CA SER A 141 -7.07 6.50 -11.54
C SER A 141 -7.53 5.12 -12.03
N PHE A 142 -7.45 4.84 -13.33
CA PHE A 142 -7.82 3.53 -13.89
C PHE A 142 -6.86 2.41 -13.47
N ARG A 143 -5.57 2.73 -13.29
CA ARG A 143 -4.58 1.78 -12.75
C ARG A 143 -4.86 1.43 -11.29
N LEU A 144 -5.35 2.39 -10.50
CA LEU A 144 -5.70 2.17 -9.08
C LEU A 144 -6.97 1.32 -8.92
N ASP A 145 -7.98 1.56 -9.75
CA ASP A 145 -9.24 0.80 -9.74
C ASP A 145 -9.09 -0.58 -10.42
N GLY A 146 -8.05 -0.77 -11.23
CA GLY A 146 -7.78 -2.03 -11.93
C GLY A 146 -8.65 -2.26 -13.17
N SER A 147 -9.47 -1.28 -13.56
CA SER A 147 -10.24 -1.29 -14.80
C SER A 147 -9.34 -1.21 -16.05
N PHE A 148 -8.06 -0.86 -15.90
CA PHE A 148 -7.02 -1.05 -16.91
C PHE A 148 -6.41 -2.47 -16.83
N ALA A 149 -7.20 -3.51 -17.08
CA ALA A 149 -6.67 -4.86 -17.21
C ALA A 149 -6.09 -5.03 -18.63
N ALA A 150 -4.77 -4.88 -18.78
CA ALA A 150 -4.10 -5.41 -19.96
C ALA A 150 -4.33 -6.94 -19.98
N GLU A 151 -4.86 -7.48 -21.09
CA GLU A 151 -4.98 -8.93 -21.27
C GLU A 151 -3.63 -9.58 -21.01
N LYS A 152 -3.51 -10.24 -19.86
CA LYS A 152 -2.35 -11.07 -19.55
C LYS A 152 -2.46 -12.27 -20.47
N HIS A 153 -1.75 -12.23 -21.60
CA HIS A 153 -1.54 -13.42 -22.41
C HIS A 153 -0.85 -14.45 -21.52
N LEU A 154 -1.63 -15.42 -21.03
CA LEU A 154 -1.11 -16.58 -20.35
C LEU A 154 -0.30 -17.35 -21.39
N HIS A 155 1.03 -17.24 -21.31
CA HIS A 155 1.91 -18.14 -22.03
C HIS A 155 1.76 -19.53 -21.39
N ALA A 156 0.78 -20.29 -21.86
CA ALA A 156 0.70 -21.71 -21.58
C ALA A 156 1.89 -22.38 -22.27
N VAL A 157 2.96 -22.62 -21.52
CA VAL A 157 4.03 -23.52 -21.94
C VAL A 157 3.47 -24.93 -21.81
N LEU A 158 2.83 -25.42 -22.87
CA LEU A 158 2.50 -26.84 -22.97
C LEU A 158 3.82 -27.58 -23.25
N PRO A 159 4.20 -28.57 -22.42
CA PRO A 159 5.33 -29.43 -22.72
C PRO A 159 5.10 -30.12 -24.07
N ILE A 160 6.08 -30.08 -24.97
CA ILE A 160 6.01 -30.68 -26.31
C ILE A 160 5.63 -32.17 -26.22
N GLU A 161 6.11 -32.88 -25.19
CA GLU A 161 5.77 -34.28 -24.91
C GLU A 161 4.25 -34.50 -24.74
N GLU A 162 3.56 -33.58 -24.06
CA GLU A 162 2.12 -33.70 -23.80
C GLU A 162 1.29 -33.45 -25.08
N MET A 163 1.78 -32.55 -25.96
CA MET A 163 1.20 -32.33 -27.28
C MET A 163 1.41 -33.54 -28.21
N LEU A 164 2.61 -34.13 -28.22
CA LEU A 164 2.91 -35.31 -29.03
C LEU A 164 2.10 -36.52 -28.58
N THR A 165 1.90 -36.68 -27.27
CA THR A 165 1.11 -37.78 -26.70
C THR A 165 -0.38 -37.67 -27.07
N ARG A 166 -0.94 -36.45 -27.08
CA ARG A 166 -2.31 -36.19 -27.57
C ARG A 166 -2.45 -36.42 -29.07
N ALA A 167 -1.47 -36.02 -29.87
CA ALA A 167 -1.48 -36.25 -31.32
C ALA A 167 -1.42 -37.74 -31.66
N HIS A 168 -0.58 -38.52 -30.96
CA HIS A 168 -0.54 -39.98 -31.12
C HIS A 168 -1.86 -40.64 -30.74
N ARG A 169 -2.51 -40.25 -29.63
CA ARG A 169 -3.80 -40.85 -29.24
C ARG A 169 -4.92 -40.64 -30.25
N GLY A 170 -4.92 -39.51 -30.97
CA GLY A 170 -5.92 -39.23 -32.01
C GLY A 170 -5.62 -39.85 -33.39
N LEU A 171 -4.37 -40.24 -33.65
CA LEU A 171 -3.95 -40.88 -34.91
C LEU A 171 -4.02 -42.41 -34.86
N PHE A 172 -4.05 -43.01 -33.66
CA PHE A 172 -4.07 -44.47 -33.47
C PHE A 172 -5.37 -45.01 -32.83
N SER A 173 -6.41 -44.19 -32.69
CA SER A 173 -7.77 -44.73 -32.48
C SER A 173 -8.31 -45.19 -33.82
N ASN A 174 -7.84 -46.35 -34.28
CA ASN A 174 -8.55 -47.11 -35.31
C ASN A 174 -9.82 -47.67 -34.69
N ASP A 175 -10.91 -47.44 -35.41
CA ASP A 175 -12.19 -48.10 -35.27
C ASP A 175 -12.01 -49.62 -35.22
N ASP A 176 -12.14 -50.25 -34.06
CA ASP A 176 -12.20 -51.71 -33.92
C ASP A 176 -13.10 -52.13 -32.72
N ASP A 177 -14.22 -51.43 -32.54
CA ASP A 177 -15.34 -51.92 -31.72
C ASP A 177 -16.62 -51.98 -32.58
N ASN A 178 -16.55 -52.72 -33.68
CA ASN A 178 -17.73 -53.22 -34.37
C ASN A 178 -17.61 -54.76 -34.44
N GLU A 179 -18.71 -55.45 -34.14
CA GLU A 179 -18.86 -56.91 -34.05
C GLU A 179 -18.48 -57.58 -32.73
N LYS A 180 -19.45 -57.63 -31.80
CA LYS A 180 -20.20 -58.85 -31.51
C LYS A 180 -21.14 -58.63 -30.32
N GLU A 181 -22.43 -58.49 -30.61
CA GLU A 181 -23.48 -59.22 -29.88
C GLU A 181 -24.83 -58.97 -30.56
N LEU A 182 -25.21 -59.87 -31.47
CA LEU A 182 -26.61 -60.03 -31.85
C LEU A 182 -26.93 -61.51 -32.15
N THR A 183 -27.80 -62.07 -31.30
CA THR A 183 -28.66 -63.27 -31.46
C THR A 183 -27.95 -64.63 -31.40
N VAL A 184 -28.44 -65.63 -30.65
CA VAL A 184 -29.68 -66.42 -30.84
C VAL A 184 -30.08 -67.00 -29.45
N SER A 185 -31.15 -66.52 -28.80
CA SER A 185 -32.55 -67.04 -28.76
C SER A 185 -32.77 -68.42 -28.13
N ASP A 186 -33.72 -68.42 -27.17
CA ASP A 186 -34.64 -69.50 -26.74
C ASP A 186 -34.08 -70.81 -26.18
N SER A 187 -34.41 -71.09 -24.91
CA SER A 187 -35.61 -71.90 -24.62
C SER A 187 -35.78 -72.15 -23.12
N ALA A 188 -37.06 -72.29 -22.75
CA ALA A 188 -37.61 -72.30 -21.41
C ALA A 188 -37.39 -73.61 -20.63
N VAL A 189 -37.90 -73.56 -19.39
CA VAL A 189 -38.68 -74.59 -18.67
C VAL A 189 -38.04 -75.04 -17.36
N GLY A 190 -38.78 -74.86 -16.26
CA GLY A 190 -38.61 -75.58 -15.00
C GLY A 190 -38.92 -74.73 -13.78
#